data_AF-A0A523C939-F1
#
_entry.id   AF-A0A523C939-F1
#
_cell.length_a   1.000
_cell.length_b   1.000
_cell.length_c   1.000
_cell.angle_alpha   90.00
_cell.angle_beta   90.00
_cell.angle_gamma   90.00
#
_symmetry.space_group_name_H-M   'P 1'
#
loop_
_entity.id
_entity.type
_entity.pdbx_description
1 polymer ?
#
loop_
_entity_poly.entity_id
_entity_poly.type
_entity_poly.pdbx_seq_one_letter_code
_entity_poly.pdbx_strand_id
1 'polypeptide(L)'
;MNTMEESHMRRLIIRKISVSPAKEKSTPRPTTGIRLSAPPAILGNERGVALVMALILGLIGMLMIASLLYMAGTGTWTSGSKKRYQTALEASHGGMNFFAKEIIQRGVGGAPLSTMGNYGGMLTPLIADADFTTKLTTTGDINDGVYPDDNPDATLTMVFTASTPNMTVNTAILRTSLGNSGTSSNVLVGGGVVNNSSGTVIPQHIPYLFQTEIQGQSAGNSRERARLSGTYAY
;
A
#
# COMPACT_ATOMS: atom_id res chain seq x y z
N MET A 1 -0.14 39.89 7.03
CA MET A 1 0.67 39.47 5.86
C MET A 1 -0.30 38.75 4.92
N ASN A 2 -1.00 39.41 3.98
CA ASN A 2 -0.50 40.05 2.74
C ASN A 2 0.57 39.15 2.08
N THR A 3 0.45 38.63 0.86
CA THR A 3 -0.15 39.13 -0.39
C THR A 3 -0.12 37.97 -1.41
N MET A 4 -1.15 37.78 -2.24
CA MET A 4 -1.10 38.02 -3.70
C MET A 4 0.18 37.53 -4.41
N GLU A 5 0.07 36.47 -5.21
CA GLU A 5 0.74 36.31 -6.52
C GLU A 5 -0.04 35.23 -7.31
N GLU A 6 -0.85 35.65 -8.27
CA GLU A 6 -0.55 35.57 -9.71
C GLU A 6 -0.78 34.17 -10.29
N SER A 7 -1.93 33.87 -10.89
CA SER A 7 -2.46 34.46 -12.13
C SER A 7 -1.40 34.53 -13.23
N HIS A 8 -1.10 33.41 -13.89
CA HIS A 8 -0.75 33.42 -15.31
C HIS A 8 -0.92 32.03 -15.96
N MET A 9 -1.33 32.04 -17.24
CA MET A 9 -1.17 30.96 -18.23
C MET A 9 -2.06 29.70 -18.05
N ARG A 10 -3.01 29.35 -18.92
CA ARG A 10 -3.16 29.54 -20.38
C ARG A 10 -4.63 29.39 -20.77
N ARG A 11 -5.22 30.47 -21.29
CA ARG A 11 -6.43 30.41 -22.10
C ARG A 11 -6.04 29.81 -23.46
N LEU A 12 -6.37 28.55 -23.70
CA LEU A 12 -6.29 27.98 -25.05
C LEU A 12 -7.64 28.21 -25.74
N ILE A 13 -7.68 29.27 -26.55
CA ILE A 13 -8.74 29.62 -27.48
C ILE A 13 -8.61 28.67 -28.68
N ILE A 14 -9.53 27.72 -28.85
CA ILE A 14 -9.67 26.98 -30.10
C ILE A 14 -10.81 27.59 -30.91
N ARG A 15 -10.42 28.15 -32.05
CA ARG A 15 -11.26 28.88 -33.00
C ARG A 15 -12.34 27.98 -33.61
N LYS A 16 -13.56 28.51 -33.62
CA LYS A 16 -14.72 28.03 -34.37
C LYS A 16 -14.45 28.22 -35.87
N ILE A 17 -14.24 27.14 -36.62
CA ILE A 17 -14.15 27.19 -38.09
C ILE A 17 -15.59 27.23 -38.63
N SER A 18 -16.03 28.43 -39.00
CA SER A 18 -17.28 28.68 -39.70
C SER A 18 -17.04 28.56 -41.20
N VAL A 19 -17.39 27.43 -41.80
CA VAL A 19 -17.33 27.25 -43.26
C VAL A 19 -18.61 27.83 -43.87
N SER A 20 -18.45 28.89 -44.65
CA SER A 20 -19.51 29.59 -45.39
C SER A 20 -20.03 28.72 -46.55
N PRO A 21 -21.33 28.68 -46.83
CA PRO A 21 -21.88 27.94 -47.95
C PRO A 21 -21.62 28.68 -49.28
N ALA A 22 -21.12 27.95 -50.27
CA ALA A 22 -20.99 28.42 -51.64
C ALA A 22 -22.39 28.50 -52.29
N LYS A 23 -22.76 29.70 -52.74
CA LYS A 23 -23.91 29.95 -53.61
C LYS A 23 -23.52 29.56 -55.03
N GLU A 24 -23.99 28.41 -55.51
CA GLU A 24 -23.93 28.07 -56.92
C GLU A 24 -25.21 28.56 -57.62
N LYS A 25 -25.02 29.52 -58.52
CA LYS A 25 -26.06 30.10 -59.37
C LYS A 25 -25.97 29.41 -60.73
N SER A 26 -26.76 28.37 -60.96
CA SER A 26 -26.89 27.74 -62.28
C SER A 26 -28.23 28.13 -62.94
N THR A 27 -28.11 28.72 -64.12
CA THR A 27 -29.19 29.17 -65.00
C THR A 27 -29.90 27.99 -65.69
N PRO A 28 -31.20 28.10 -66.02
CA PRO A 28 -31.92 27.03 -66.71
C PRO A 28 -31.63 27.02 -68.21
N ARG A 29 -31.33 25.83 -68.76
CA ARG A 29 -31.36 25.55 -70.20
C ARG A 29 -32.60 24.69 -70.52
N PRO A 30 -33.40 25.05 -71.53
CA PRO A 30 -34.51 24.21 -71.99
C PRO A 30 -34.00 23.26 -73.09
N THR A 31 -34.19 21.96 -72.92
CA THR A 31 -34.12 20.99 -74.02
C THR A 31 -35.20 19.93 -73.86
N THR A 32 -36.25 20.17 -74.64
CA THR A 32 -37.20 19.29 -75.30
C THR A 32 -36.83 17.80 -75.36
N GLY A 33 -37.80 16.96 -74.94
CA GLY A 33 -38.19 15.73 -75.64
C GLY A 33 -37.26 14.53 -75.55
N ILE A 34 -37.64 13.56 -74.70
CA ILE A 34 -37.99 12.17 -75.05
C ILE A 34 -38.53 11.55 -73.75
N ARG A 35 -39.83 11.23 -73.74
CA ARG A 35 -40.45 10.49 -72.63
C ARG A 35 -40.06 9.02 -72.74
N LEU A 36 -38.98 8.64 -72.07
CA LEU A 36 -38.69 7.25 -71.75
C LEU A 36 -39.50 6.89 -70.49
N SER A 37 -40.40 5.93 -70.62
CA SER A 37 -41.21 5.40 -69.51
C SER A 37 -40.31 4.88 -68.40
N ALA A 38 -40.37 5.50 -67.23
CA ALA A 38 -39.61 5.10 -66.06
C ALA A 38 -40.00 3.66 -65.64
N PRO A 39 -39.02 2.78 -65.36
CA PRO A 39 -39.31 1.49 -64.74
C PRO A 39 -39.92 1.71 -63.35
N PRO A 40 -40.81 0.81 -62.88
CA PRO A 40 -41.43 0.94 -61.57
C PRO A 40 -40.35 1.02 -60.48
N ALA A 41 -40.32 2.13 -59.76
CA ALA A 41 -39.42 2.33 -58.62
C ALA A 41 -39.72 1.25 -57.58
N ILE A 42 -38.76 0.34 -57.40
CA ILE A 42 -38.78 -0.63 -56.32
C ILE A 42 -38.67 0.19 -55.02
N LEU A 43 -39.79 0.35 -54.31
CA LEU A 43 -39.83 0.97 -52.99
C LEU A 43 -38.97 0.12 -52.05
N GLY A 44 -37.70 0.50 -51.91
CA GLY A 44 -36.79 -0.10 -50.93
C GLY A 44 -37.34 0.10 -49.53
N ASN A 45 -37.30 -0.95 -48.71
CA ASN A 45 -37.75 -0.92 -47.32
C ASN A 45 -36.72 -0.18 -46.42
N GLU A 46 -36.53 1.11 -46.65
CA GLU A 46 -35.53 1.97 -45.98
C GLU A 46 -35.77 2.09 -44.47
N ARG A 47 -37.03 1.92 -44.04
CA ARG A 47 -37.43 1.97 -42.63
C ARG A 47 -36.76 0.86 -41.80
N GLY A 48 -36.54 -0.32 -42.39
CA GLY A 48 -35.86 -1.44 -41.73
C GLY A 48 -34.37 -1.17 -41.54
N VAL A 49 -33.71 -0.60 -42.55
CA VAL A 49 -32.27 -0.28 -42.50
C VAL A 49 -31.99 0.83 -41.49
N ALA A 50 -32.86 1.85 -41.43
CA ALA A 50 -32.75 2.91 -40.43
C ALA A 50 -32.87 2.37 -38.99
N LEU A 51 -33.77 1.42 -38.75
CA LEU A 51 -33.94 0.76 -37.45
C LEU A 51 -32.68 -0.01 -37.05
N VAL A 52 -32.09 -0.77 -37.98
CA VAL A 52 -30.86 -1.53 -37.73
C VAL A 52 -29.69 -0.60 -37.43
N MET A 53 -29.53 0.49 -38.17
CA MET A 53 -28.48 1.48 -37.91
C MET A 53 -28.66 2.17 -36.55
N ALA A 54 -29.89 2.53 -36.18
CA ALA A 54 -30.18 3.09 -34.86
C ALA A 54 -29.86 2.08 -33.73
N LEU A 55 -30.12 0.79 -33.96
CA LEU A 55 -29.83 -0.27 -32.99
C LEU A 55 -28.32 -0.51 -32.84
N ILE A 56 -27.56 -0.51 -33.92
CA ILE A 56 -26.09 -0.62 -33.88
C ILE A 56 -25.46 0.60 -33.18
N LEU A 57 -25.93 1.80 -33.50
CA LEU A 57 -25.45 3.03 -32.84
C LEU A 57 -25.79 3.03 -31.35
N GLY A 58 -26.98 2.56 -30.97
CA GLY A 58 -27.39 2.40 -29.58
C GLY A 58 -26.55 1.37 -28.82
N LEU A 59 -26.24 0.24 -29.46
CA LEU A 59 -25.41 -0.82 -28.88
C LEU A 59 -23.98 -0.35 -28.61
N ILE A 60 -23.40 0.41 -29.54
CA ILE A 60 -22.07 1.01 -29.35
C ILE A 60 -22.10 2.03 -28.20
N GLY A 61 -23.16 2.84 -28.10
CA GLY A 61 -23.33 3.80 -27.00
C GLY A 61 -23.42 3.13 -25.63
N MET A 62 -24.19 2.06 -25.52
CA MET A 62 -24.27 1.27 -24.28
C MET A 62 -22.93 0.64 -23.91
N LEU A 63 -22.18 0.12 -24.89
CA LEU A 63 -20.87 -0.49 -24.67
C LEU A 63 -19.85 0.52 -24.14
N MET A 64 -19.83 1.74 -24.69
CA MET A 64 -18.97 2.82 -24.22
C MET A 64 -19.24 3.16 -22.75
N ILE A 65 -20.51 3.32 -22.36
CA ILE A 65 -20.89 3.64 -20.97
C ILE A 65 -20.54 2.49 -20.02
N ALA A 66 -20.80 1.23 -20.43
CA ALA A 66 -20.45 0.05 -19.65
C ALA A 66 -18.94 -0.05 -19.41
N SER A 67 -18.12 0.24 -20.43
CA SER A 67 -16.65 0.24 -20.32
C SER A 67 -16.15 1.29 -19.32
N LEU A 68 -16.71 2.51 -19.37
CA LEU A 68 -16.35 3.59 -18.43
C LEU A 68 -16.73 3.24 -16.99
N LEU A 69 -17.92 2.69 -16.77
CA LEU A 69 -18.37 2.25 -15.45
C LEU A 69 -17.49 1.12 -14.89
N TYR A 70 -17.08 0.17 -15.73
CA TYR A 70 -16.19 -0.92 -15.33
C TYR A 70 -14.81 -0.40 -14.91
N MET A 71 -14.24 0.54 -15.67
CA MET A 71 -12.96 1.15 -15.32
C MET A 71 -13.05 1.99 -14.02
N ALA A 72 -14.14 2.73 -13.83
CA ALA A 72 -14.36 3.50 -12.61
C ALA A 72 -14.49 2.57 -11.38
N GLY A 73 -15.24 1.47 -11.51
CA GLY A 73 -15.41 0.47 -10.45
C GLY A 73 -14.09 -0.16 -10.03
N THR A 74 -13.31 -0.64 -11.00
CA THR A 74 -11.99 -1.24 -10.73
C THR A 74 -11.02 -0.24 -10.08
N GLY A 75 -11.01 1.02 -10.52
CA GLY A 75 -10.19 2.08 -9.93
C GLY A 75 -10.47 2.34 -8.44
N THR A 76 -11.76 2.37 -8.05
CA THR A 76 -12.13 2.58 -6.63
C THR A 76 -11.67 1.44 -5.72
N TRP A 77 -11.81 0.20 -6.17
CA TRP A 77 -11.40 -0.97 -5.39
C TRP A 77 -9.89 -1.04 -5.23
N THR A 78 -9.13 -0.85 -6.32
CA THR A 78 -7.66 -0.83 -6.27
C THR A 78 -7.13 0.31 -5.38
N SER A 79 -7.75 1.50 -5.43
CA SER A 79 -7.35 2.61 -4.57
C SER A 79 -7.64 2.33 -3.08
N GLY A 80 -8.78 1.70 -2.77
CA GLY A 80 -9.13 1.30 -1.41
C GLY A 80 -8.13 0.31 -0.83
N SER A 81 -7.85 -0.76 -1.57
CA SER A 81 -6.89 -1.80 -1.17
C SER A 81 -5.48 -1.24 -0.97
N LYS A 82 -5.03 -0.34 -1.86
CA LYS A 82 -3.71 0.29 -1.74
C LYS A 82 -3.56 1.10 -0.46
N LYS A 83 -4.56 1.93 -0.12
CA LYS A 83 -4.52 2.76 1.08
C LYS A 83 -4.39 1.91 2.34
N ARG A 84 -5.19 0.85 2.44
CA ARG A 84 -5.19 0.01 3.64
C ARG A 84 -3.92 -0.84 3.74
N TYR A 85 -3.39 -1.34 2.63
CA TYR A 85 -2.08 -1.98 2.60
C TYR A 85 -0.96 -1.01 3.05
N GLN A 86 -0.97 0.24 2.58
CA GLN A 86 0.00 1.24 3.01
C GLN A 86 -0.10 1.52 4.52
N THR A 87 -1.31 1.64 5.07
CA THR A 87 -1.50 1.78 6.52
C THR A 87 -0.98 0.57 7.29
N ALA A 88 -1.23 -0.66 6.81
CA ALA A 88 -0.67 -1.87 7.40
C ALA A 88 0.86 -1.90 7.33
N LEU A 89 1.44 -1.44 6.22
CA LEU A 89 2.88 -1.39 6.03
C LEU A 89 3.56 -0.36 6.95
N GLU A 90 3.00 0.84 7.07
CA GLU A 90 3.47 1.88 7.98
C GLU A 90 3.38 1.42 9.45
N ALA A 91 2.27 0.77 9.80
CA ALA A 91 2.08 0.10 11.08
C ALA A 91 3.17 -0.95 11.36
N SER A 92 3.47 -1.82 10.39
CA SER A 92 4.54 -2.82 10.52
C SER A 92 5.92 -2.17 10.69
N HIS A 93 6.22 -1.09 9.95
CA HIS A 93 7.50 -0.38 10.09
C HIS A 93 7.64 0.27 11.47
N GLY A 94 6.59 0.91 11.97
CA GLY A 94 6.56 1.48 13.32
C GLY A 94 6.72 0.39 14.39
N GLY A 95 5.96 -0.69 14.26
CA GLY A 95 6.02 -1.84 15.16
C GLY A 95 7.37 -2.54 15.16
N MET A 96 8.03 -2.69 14.01
CA MET A 96 9.37 -3.26 13.90
C MET A 96 10.42 -2.39 14.61
N ASN A 97 10.39 -1.07 14.41
CA ASN A 97 11.31 -0.16 15.08
C ASN A 97 11.12 -0.17 16.59
N PHE A 98 9.87 -0.22 17.05
CA PHE A 98 9.54 -0.33 18.46
C PHE A 98 9.97 -1.69 19.04
N PHE A 99 9.71 -2.78 18.32
CA PHE A 99 10.11 -4.12 18.73
C PHE A 99 11.63 -4.26 18.86
N ALA A 100 12.38 -3.81 17.85
CA ALA A 100 13.83 -3.90 17.88
C ALA A 100 14.47 -3.04 18.99
N LYS A 101 13.95 -1.83 19.23
CA LYS A 101 14.56 -0.89 20.17
C LYS A 101 14.08 -1.04 21.61
N GLU A 102 12.80 -1.30 21.83
CA GLU A 102 12.26 -1.38 23.19
C GLU A 102 12.16 -2.83 23.67
N ILE A 103 11.62 -3.72 22.83
CA ILE A 103 11.32 -5.10 23.23
C ILE A 103 12.60 -5.94 23.29
N ILE A 104 13.39 -5.99 22.21
CA ILE A 104 14.63 -6.79 22.19
C ILE A 104 15.63 -6.27 23.23
N GLN A 105 15.82 -4.94 23.34
CA GLN A 105 16.80 -4.39 24.29
C GLN A 105 16.42 -4.69 25.75
N ARG A 106 15.14 -4.58 26.11
CA ARG A 106 14.67 -4.94 27.46
C ARG A 106 14.77 -6.43 27.72
N GLY A 107 14.42 -7.25 26.73
CA GLY A 107 14.50 -8.71 26.84
C GLY A 107 15.94 -9.21 27.02
N VAL A 108 16.89 -8.71 26.21
CA VAL A 108 18.32 -9.01 26.37
C VAL A 108 18.85 -8.50 27.71
N GLY A 109 18.34 -7.36 28.17
CA GLY A 109 18.64 -6.79 29.48
C GLY A 109 18.09 -7.58 30.68
N GLY A 110 17.33 -8.64 30.46
CA GLY A 110 16.72 -9.48 31.51
C GLY A 110 15.58 -8.81 32.27
N ALA A 111 15.01 -7.71 31.74
CA ALA A 111 13.85 -7.06 32.34
C ALA A 111 12.56 -7.82 31.99
N PRO A 112 11.61 -7.96 32.93
CA PRO A 112 10.34 -8.63 32.65
C PRO A 112 9.50 -7.80 31.65
N LEU A 113 9.21 -8.36 30.47
CA LEU A 113 8.49 -7.65 29.41
C LEU A 113 6.98 -7.60 29.66
N SER A 114 6.44 -8.50 30.49
CA SER A 114 5.08 -8.41 31.02
C SER A 114 4.78 -7.09 31.75
N THR A 115 5.82 -6.37 32.19
CA THR A 115 5.69 -5.05 32.86
C THR A 115 5.75 -3.85 31.92
N MET A 116 5.90 -4.04 30.60
CA MET A 116 6.04 -2.94 29.63
C MET A 116 4.84 -1.97 29.60
N GLY A 117 3.68 -2.37 30.14
CA GLY A 117 2.52 -1.49 30.33
C GLY A 117 1.99 -0.92 29.01
N ASN A 118 1.03 0.02 29.12
CA ASN A 118 0.46 0.69 27.97
C ASN A 118 1.21 2.01 27.71
N TYR A 119 1.66 2.23 26.47
CA TYR A 119 2.31 3.46 26.06
C TYR A 119 1.24 4.51 25.71
N GLY A 120 0.83 5.27 26.73
CA GLY A 120 -0.05 6.42 26.58
C GLY A 120 -1.45 6.10 26.05
N GLY A 121 -1.92 4.85 26.19
CA GLY A 121 -3.22 4.41 25.67
C GLY A 121 -3.20 4.07 24.17
N MET A 122 -2.10 4.33 23.46
CA MET A 122 -2.01 4.23 22.01
C MET A 122 -1.35 2.93 21.55
N LEU A 123 -0.46 2.35 22.36
CA LEU A 123 0.27 1.12 22.02
C LEU A 123 0.30 0.20 23.23
N THR A 124 -0.26 -0.99 23.06
CA THR A 124 -0.27 -2.05 24.07
C THR A 124 0.52 -3.25 23.57
N PRO A 125 1.74 -3.50 24.08
CA PRO A 125 2.48 -4.72 23.80
C PRO A 125 1.97 -5.85 24.70
N LEU A 126 1.81 -7.04 24.12
CA LEU A 126 1.50 -8.28 24.79
C LEU A 126 2.60 -9.29 24.43
N ILE A 127 3.33 -9.76 25.44
CA ILE A 127 4.54 -10.58 25.29
C ILE A 127 4.52 -11.67 26.35
N ALA A 128 4.83 -12.91 25.97
CA ALA A 128 5.01 -14.02 26.90
C ALA A 128 6.50 -14.14 27.28
N ASP A 129 6.85 -13.72 28.50
CA ASP A 129 8.25 -13.57 28.95
C ASP A 129 9.10 -14.85 28.83
N ALA A 130 8.54 -16.01 29.15
CA ALA A 130 9.29 -17.27 29.23
C ALA A 130 9.77 -17.77 27.86
N ASP A 131 8.89 -17.75 26.86
CA ASP A 131 9.21 -18.20 25.50
C ASP A 131 10.11 -17.18 24.79
N PHE A 132 9.85 -15.90 25.00
CA PHE A 132 10.62 -14.80 24.42
C PHE A 132 12.08 -14.80 24.89
N THR A 133 12.30 -14.94 26.20
CA THR A 133 13.65 -14.97 26.78
C THR A 133 14.44 -16.16 26.26
N THR A 134 13.80 -17.33 26.17
CA THR A 134 14.43 -18.55 25.63
C THR A 134 14.88 -18.36 24.19
N LYS A 135 14.09 -17.68 23.36
CA LYS A 135 14.42 -17.37 21.95
C LYS A 135 15.54 -16.34 21.80
N LEU A 136 15.66 -15.41 22.74
CA LEU A 136 16.77 -14.44 22.77
C LEU A 136 18.11 -15.08 23.18
N THR A 137 18.07 -16.11 24.03
CA THR A 137 19.29 -16.74 24.57
C THR A 137 19.72 -18.00 23.84
N THR A 138 18.87 -18.59 23.00
CA THR A 138 19.17 -19.83 22.29
C THR A 138 19.67 -19.53 20.88
N THR A 139 20.90 -19.93 20.55
CA THR A 139 21.41 -19.86 19.17
C THR A 139 20.68 -20.86 18.29
N GLY A 140 20.26 -20.41 17.11
CA GLY A 140 19.74 -21.30 16.07
C GLY A 140 18.47 -20.79 15.43
N ASP A 141 17.94 -21.61 14.54
CA ASP A 141 16.62 -21.41 13.93
C ASP A 141 15.54 -21.83 14.93
N ILE A 142 14.59 -20.93 15.16
CA ILE A 142 13.46 -21.15 16.04
C ILE A 142 12.32 -21.67 15.15
N ASN A 143 11.87 -22.89 15.42
CA ASN A 143 10.83 -23.58 14.64
C ASN A 143 9.47 -23.53 15.37
N ASP A 144 9.02 -22.33 15.70
CA ASP A 144 7.79 -22.05 16.45
C ASP A 144 6.58 -21.73 15.55
N GLY A 145 6.79 -21.75 14.23
CA GLY A 145 5.79 -21.42 13.21
C GLY A 145 6.42 -20.55 12.14
N VAL A 146 6.09 -20.78 10.87
CA VAL A 146 6.66 -20.01 9.74
C VAL A 146 6.03 -18.61 9.64
N TYR A 147 4.97 -18.36 10.40
CA TYR A 147 4.15 -17.15 10.31
C TYR A 147 3.94 -16.52 11.69
N PRO A 148 4.17 -15.20 11.84
CA PRO A 148 3.92 -14.49 13.10
C PRO A 148 2.47 -14.52 13.59
N ASP A 149 1.51 -14.91 12.75
CA ASP A 149 0.10 -14.98 13.13
C ASP A 149 -0.27 -16.25 13.90
N ASP A 150 0.47 -17.34 13.70
CA ASP A 150 0.14 -18.62 14.31
C ASP A 150 0.66 -18.70 15.75
N ASN A 151 1.84 -18.13 16.01
CA ASN A 151 2.48 -18.09 17.31
C ASN A 151 3.36 -16.83 17.48
N PRO A 152 2.77 -15.64 17.67
CA PRO A 152 3.54 -14.41 17.83
C PRO A 152 4.33 -14.41 19.15
N ASP A 153 5.60 -14.03 19.06
CA ASP A 153 6.46 -13.73 20.21
C ASP A 153 6.04 -12.46 20.94
N ALA A 154 5.62 -11.46 20.17
CA ALA A 154 5.01 -10.26 20.70
C ALA A 154 3.88 -9.81 19.78
N THR A 155 2.83 -9.28 20.41
CA THR A 155 1.69 -8.68 19.73
C THR A 155 1.57 -7.23 20.19
N LEU A 156 1.66 -6.30 19.25
CA LEU A 156 1.50 -4.87 19.50
C LEU A 156 0.14 -4.44 18.96
N THR A 157 -0.72 -3.95 19.85
CA THR A 157 -2.00 -3.35 19.45
C THR A 157 -1.84 -1.83 19.42
N MET A 158 -1.96 -1.26 18.23
CA MET A 158 -1.99 0.19 18.01
C MET A 158 -3.43 0.68 17.93
N VAL A 159 -3.78 1.55 18.87
CA VAL A 159 -5.10 2.15 18.99
C VAL A 159 -5.09 3.50 18.29
N PHE A 160 -5.98 3.66 17.32
CA PHE A 160 -6.21 4.93 16.63
C PHE A 160 -7.50 5.58 17.12
N THR A 161 -7.55 6.90 17.15
CA THR A 161 -8.75 7.62 17.61
C THR A 161 -9.88 7.62 16.56
N ALA A 162 -11.09 7.34 17.06
CA ALA A 162 -12.44 7.67 16.58
C ALA A 162 -12.98 7.18 15.21
N SER A 163 -12.19 6.67 14.25
CA SER A 163 -12.81 6.11 13.01
C SER A 163 -11.95 5.15 12.18
N THR A 164 -10.78 4.76 12.66
CA THR A 164 -9.90 3.79 11.98
C THR A 164 -9.84 2.52 12.81
N PRO A 165 -9.90 1.33 12.19
CA PRO A 165 -9.76 0.09 12.94
C PRO A 165 -8.37 0.07 13.59
N ASN A 166 -8.32 -0.44 14.82
CA ASN A 166 -7.04 -0.70 15.48
C ASN A 166 -6.18 -1.59 14.60
N MET A 167 -4.86 -1.41 14.67
CA MET A 167 -3.92 -2.23 13.93
C MET A 167 -3.19 -3.13 14.90
N THR A 168 -3.12 -4.40 14.58
CA THR A 168 -2.35 -5.40 15.32
C THR A 168 -1.10 -5.72 14.54
N VAL A 169 0.05 -5.64 15.20
CA VAL A 169 1.35 -6.01 14.66
C VAL A 169 1.86 -7.20 15.42
N ASN A 170 1.89 -8.34 14.75
CA ASN A 170 2.41 -9.60 15.27
C ASN A 170 3.88 -9.71 14.88
N THR A 171 4.72 -10.12 15.82
CA THR A 171 6.16 -10.28 15.58
C THR A 171 6.62 -11.65 16.04
N ALA A 172 7.52 -12.27 15.29
CA ALA A 172 8.19 -13.52 15.63
C ALA A 172 9.70 -13.39 15.40
N ILE A 173 10.50 -14.03 16.26
CA ILE A 173 11.94 -14.17 16.11
C ILE A 173 12.20 -15.51 15.43
N LEU A 174 12.67 -15.47 14.19
CA LEU A 174 12.92 -16.66 13.40
C LEU A 174 14.28 -17.30 13.73
N ARG A 175 15.28 -16.46 14.02
CA ARG A 175 16.65 -16.93 14.24
C ARG A 175 17.39 -15.98 15.16
N THR A 176 18.16 -16.57 16.06
CA THR A 176 19.09 -15.86 16.92
C THR A 176 20.50 -16.37 16.70
N SER A 177 21.45 -15.45 16.49
CA SER A 177 22.88 -15.71 16.52
C SER A 177 23.47 -14.97 17.70
N LEU A 178 24.02 -15.69 18.67
CA LEU A 178 24.64 -15.07 19.83
C LEU A 178 25.95 -14.39 19.43
N GLY A 179 26.15 -13.18 19.95
CA GLY A 179 27.38 -12.41 19.84
C GLY A 179 28.20 -12.46 21.13
N ASN A 180 29.18 -11.57 21.24
CA ASN A 180 29.92 -11.29 22.47
C ASN A 180 29.64 -9.88 23.03
N SER A 181 28.59 -9.21 22.55
CA SER A 181 28.10 -7.94 23.10
C SER A 181 27.63 -8.11 24.56
N GLY A 182 27.81 -7.07 25.38
CA GLY A 182 27.31 -7.08 26.76
C GLY A 182 25.78 -7.07 26.82
N THR A 183 25.20 -7.93 27.65
CA THR A 183 23.74 -8.03 27.87
C THR A 183 23.23 -7.14 29.01
N SER A 184 24.10 -6.33 29.62
CA SER A 184 23.69 -5.47 30.74
C SER A 184 22.70 -4.40 30.27
N SER A 185 21.48 -4.48 30.81
CA SER A 185 20.43 -3.46 30.70
C SER A 185 21.00 -2.07 31.00
N ASN A 186 20.88 -1.16 30.02
CA ASN A 186 21.01 0.29 30.18
C ASN A 186 22.39 0.96 29.98
N VAL A 187 23.15 0.62 28.93
CA VAL A 187 24.22 1.52 28.43
C VAL A 187 24.29 1.53 26.90
N LEU A 188 23.71 2.58 26.30
CA LEU A 188 24.07 3.06 24.95
C LEU A 188 25.34 3.90 25.02
N VAL A 189 26.52 3.29 25.15
CA VAL A 189 27.82 3.95 24.91
C VAL A 189 28.77 2.78 24.66
N GLY A 190 29.63 2.73 23.64
CA GLY A 190 30.83 3.58 23.59
C GLY A 190 31.63 3.63 24.92
N GLY A 191 31.30 2.78 25.88
CA GLY A 191 31.72 2.85 27.27
C GLY A 191 32.95 1.99 27.45
N GLY A 192 34.11 2.60 27.24
CA GLY A 192 35.37 2.14 27.80
C GLY A 192 35.81 0.77 27.33
N VAL A 193 36.62 0.79 26.26
CA VAL A 193 37.73 -0.16 26.11
C VAL A 193 38.32 -0.43 27.50
N VAL A 194 38.43 -1.70 27.86
CA VAL A 194 39.14 -2.15 29.07
C VAL A 194 40.40 -1.31 29.19
N ASN A 195 40.57 -0.63 30.33
CA ASN A 195 41.68 0.28 30.56
C ASN A 195 42.98 -0.42 30.16
N ASN A 196 43.61 0.11 29.12
CA ASN A 196 44.63 -0.55 28.33
C ASN A 196 45.92 -0.67 29.15
N SER A 197 46.02 -1.69 29.99
CA SER A 197 47.27 -2.12 30.59
C SER A 197 47.99 -3.01 29.57
N SER A 198 48.74 -2.35 28.67
CA SER A 198 49.82 -2.87 27.83
C SER A 198 50.00 -4.40 27.79
N GLY A 199 49.49 -5.05 26.74
CA GLY A 199 49.77 -6.46 26.41
C GLY A 199 48.55 -7.34 26.09
N THR A 200 47.33 -6.82 26.19
CA THR A 200 46.10 -7.63 26.08
C THR A 200 45.61 -7.75 24.62
N VAL A 201 45.38 -8.99 24.18
CA VAL A 201 44.69 -9.31 22.92
C VAL A 201 43.28 -8.70 22.98
N ILE A 202 42.95 -7.81 22.04
CA ILE A 202 41.61 -7.23 21.93
C ILE A 202 40.70 -8.28 21.28
N PRO A 203 39.69 -8.83 21.97
CA PRO A 203 38.73 -9.72 21.35
C PRO A 203 37.93 -8.95 20.27
N GLN A 204 37.75 -9.56 19.11
CA GLN A 204 36.93 -8.99 18.04
C GLN A 204 35.47 -8.93 18.48
N HIS A 205 34.81 -7.79 18.28
CA HIS A 205 33.39 -7.62 18.57
C HIS A 205 32.53 -8.35 17.53
N ILE A 206 31.64 -9.22 17.99
CA ILE A 206 30.67 -9.98 17.19
C ILE A 206 29.29 -9.62 17.76
N PRO A 207 28.44 -8.89 17.01
CA PRO A 207 27.13 -8.49 17.49
C PRO A 207 26.17 -9.68 17.59
N TYR A 208 25.14 -9.55 18.41
CA TYR A 208 24.01 -10.47 18.38
C TYR A 208 23.18 -10.16 17.12
N LEU A 209 22.80 -11.19 16.37
CA LEU A 209 21.94 -11.04 15.21
C LEU A 209 20.60 -11.70 15.49
N PHE A 210 19.52 -10.93 15.34
CA PHE A 210 18.15 -11.39 15.46
C PHE A 210 17.48 -11.25 14.11
N GLN A 211 17.08 -12.36 13.52
CA GLN A 211 16.20 -12.36 12.36
C GLN A 211 14.76 -12.36 12.85
N THR A 212 14.05 -11.32 12.49
CA THR A 212 12.70 -11.05 12.97
C THR A 212 11.75 -10.94 11.79
N GLU A 213 10.52 -11.32 12.06
CA GLU A 213 9.45 -11.22 11.10
C GLU A 213 8.26 -10.54 11.74
N ILE A 214 7.72 -9.56 11.02
CA ILE A 214 6.71 -8.65 11.51
C ILE A 214 5.56 -8.66 10.53
N GLN A 215 4.35 -8.71 11.06
CA GLN A 215 3.15 -8.64 10.27
C GLN A 215 2.12 -7.70 10.87
N GLY A 216 1.83 -6.63 10.15
CA GLY A 216 0.79 -5.67 10.47
C GLY A 216 -0.52 -6.03 9.77
N GLN A 217 -1.61 -5.96 10.52
CA GLN A 217 -2.96 -6.21 10.03
C GLN A 217 -4.00 -5.40 10.80
N SER A 218 -5.19 -5.26 10.23
CA SER A 218 -6.31 -4.65 10.95
C SER A 218 -6.87 -5.62 11.99
N ALA A 219 -7.08 -5.13 13.22
CA ALA A 219 -7.56 -5.93 14.35
C ALA A 219 -8.97 -6.50 14.12
N GLY A 220 -9.81 -5.81 13.33
CA GLY A 220 -11.16 -6.25 13.00
C GLY A 220 -11.27 -7.07 11.71
N ASN A 221 -10.22 -7.14 10.89
CA ASN A 221 -10.26 -7.83 9.60
C ASN A 221 -8.85 -8.14 9.06
N SER A 222 -8.46 -9.42 9.05
CA SER A 222 -7.15 -9.90 8.56
C SER A 222 -7.04 -10.01 7.03
N ARG A 223 -7.98 -9.47 6.26
CA ARG A 223 -7.93 -9.53 4.78
C ARG A 223 -6.78 -8.73 4.16
N GLU A 224 -6.23 -7.75 4.87
CA GLU A 224 -5.15 -6.91 4.39
C GLU A 224 -4.00 -6.98 5.38
N ARG A 225 -2.90 -7.57 4.91
CA ARG A 225 -1.72 -7.91 5.72
C ARG A 225 -0.49 -7.34 5.04
N ALA A 226 0.41 -6.77 5.83
CA ALA A 226 1.72 -6.34 5.40
C ALA A 226 2.78 -7.07 6.22
N ARG A 227 3.58 -7.90 5.54
CA ARG A 227 4.64 -8.70 6.15
C ARG A 227 6.00 -8.10 5.81
N LEU A 228 6.84 -7.97 6.83
CA LEU A 228 8.19 -7.46 6.76
C LEU A 228 9.12 -8.46 7.43
N SER A 229 10.28 -8.70 6.84
CA SER A 229 11.38 -9.42 7.48
C SER A 229 12.55 -8.47 7.68
N GLY A 230 13.23 -8.59 8.81
CA GLY A 230 14.33 -7.70 9.17
C GLY A 230 15.37 -8.43 10.01
N THR A 231 16.63 -8.09 9.79
CA THR A 231 17.74 -8.52 10.64
C THR A 231 18.17 -7.35 11.51
N TYR A 232 18.10 -7.54 12.82
CA TYR A 232 18.56 -6.58 13.80
C TYR A 232 19.90 -7.03 14.39
N ALA A 233 20.87 -6.12 14.46
CA ALA A 233 22.16 -6.35 15.09
C ALA A 233 22.24 -5.57 16.41
N TYR A 234 22.59 -6.25 17.50
CA TYR A 234 22.73 -5.71 18.86
C TYR A 234 24.19 -5.78 19.34
#